data_AF-A0A923E7J4-F1
#
_entry.id   AF-A0A923E7J4-F1
#
_cell.length_a   1.000
_cell.length_b   1.000
_cell.length_c   1.000
_cell.angle_alpha   90.00
_cell.angle_beta   90.00
_cell.angle_gamma   90.00
#
_symmetry.space_group_name_H-M   'P 1'
#
loop_
_entity.id
_entity.type
_entity.pdbx_description
1 polymer ?
#
loop_
_entity_poly.entity_id
_entity_poly.type
_entity_poly.pdbx_seq_one_letter_code
_entity_poly.pdbx_strand_id
1 'polypeptide(L)'
;MKKKIIIFIIPIFIIITCFYYLRNKITETHNKGEYKITSINIYKNTPVWQLALAVKNEKTSTIEKIAKDKPELLNYQDPKYGSTLLLWSIGMEKYESAEALLKCGSNPDIARKNGETPLFLAALYSWIDNDAKKDPKYVKLLLRYGANPNKNYVGSDSSVTEPGSSPLMNSIGCGIEKTKALVEAGADINYKTQTGTTAAQEALLADETPEYAYYLIVQKKAKVTDPYHRRENFEGEDPNDKFFMVNILRDWVFALDSKEYKMKMEIVDEFARQGANYRDTKINDRALGRIKKLYPNDWEDYIKKY
;
A
#
# COMPACT_ATOMS: atom_id res chain seq x y z
N MET A 1 10.21 -43.94 1.90
CA MET A 1 10.32 -42.75 2.77
C MET A 1 10.24 -41.50 1.91
N LYS A 2 9.03 -40.91 1.75
CA LYS A 2 8.86 -39.63 1.03
C LYS A 2 8.82 -38.51 2.09
N LYS A 3 9.81 -37.62 2.06
CA LYS A 3 9.84 -36.40 2.90
C LYS A 3 8.68 -35.50 2.45
N LYS A 4 7.69 -35.30 3.33
CA LYS A 4 6.65 -34.27 3.14
C LYS A 4 7.33 -32.91 3.25
N ILE A 5 7.46 -32.20 2.13
CA ILE A 5 7.84 -30.78 2.14
C ILE A 5 6.59 -30.01 2.52
N ILE A 6 6.55 -29.52 3.76
CA ILE A 6 5.51 -28.62 4.26
C ILE A 6 5.85 -27.23 3.73
N ILE A 7 5.14 -26.78 2.70
CA ILE A 7 5.24 -25.41 2.19
C ILE A 7 4.36 -24.54 3.11
N PHE A 8 5.00 -23.77 3.98
CA PHE A 8 4.33 -22.71 4.73
C PHE A 8 4.05 -21.54 3.78
N ILE A 9 2.80 -21.37 3.36
CA ILE A 9 2.31 -20.07 2.89
C ILE A 9 2.30 -19.19 4.14
N ILE A 10 3.34 -18.38 4.29
CA ILE A 10 3.37 -17.38 5.34
C ILE A 10 2.40 -16.27 4.89
N PRO A 11 1.37 -15.92 5.69
CA PRO A 11 0.46 -14.83 5.37
C PRO A 11 1.26 -13.57 5.06
N ILE A 12 0.86 -12.80 4.05
CA ILE A 12 1.56 -11.56 3.65
C ILE A 12 1.70 -10.61 4.85
N PHE A 13 0.75 -10.64 5.79
CA PHE A 13 0.84 -9.94 7.07
C PHE A 13 2.03 -10.36 7.96
N ILE A 14 2.35 -11.66 8.03
CA ILE A 14 3.52 -12.16 8.78
C ILE A 14 4.82 -11.79 8.08
N ILE A 15 4.82 -11.74 6.74
CA ILE A 15 5.94 -11.22 5.95
C ILE A 15 6.11 -9.73 6.24
N ILE A 16 5.09 -8.89 6.10
CA ILE A 16 5.19 -7.44 6.36
C ILE A 16 5.66 -7.15 7.80
N THR A 17 5.11 -7.86 8.80
CA THR A 17 5.49 -7.68 10.22
C THR A 17 6.89 -8.23 10.54
N CYS A 18 7.29 -9.40 10.04
CA CYS A 18 8.65 -9.92 10.19
C CYS A 18 9.69 -9.07 9.44
N PHE A 19 9.35 -8.55 8.26
CA PHE A 19 10.25 -7.73 7.45
C PHE A 19 10.42 -6.32 8.04
N TYR A 20 9.38 -5.76 8.67
CA TYR A 20 9.52 -4.53 9.45
C TYR A 20 10.33 -4.75 10.74
N TYR A 21 10.15 -5.89 11.42
CA TYR A 21 10.98 -6.27 12.57
C TYR A 21 12.47 -6.39 12.19
N LEU A 22 12.77 -7.00 11.04
CA LEU A 22 14.12 -7.08 10.47
C LEU A 22 14.66 -5.70 10.08
N ARG A 23 13.86 -4.84 9.44
CA ARG A 23 14.21 -3.44 9.12
C ARG A 23 14.58 -2.66 10.38
N ASN A 24 13.80 -2.75 11.45
CA ASN A 24 14.09 -2.07 12.71
C ASN A 24 15.37 -2.62 13.37
N LYS A 25 15.56 -3.94 13.37
CA LYS A 25 16.77 -4.57 13.93
C LYS A 25 18.05 -4.18 13.19
N ILE A 26 18.00 -4.07 11.86
CA ILE A 26 19.13 -3.59 11.03
C ILE A 26 19.40 -2.10 11.27
N THR A 27 18.36 -1.27 11.46
CA THR A 27 18.57 0.14 11.82
C THR A 27 19.11 0.34 13.24
N GLU A 28 18.85 -0.59 14.16
CA GLU A 28 19.35 -0.55 15.53
C GLU A 28 20.82 -0.93 15.66
N THR A 29 21.33 -1.83 14.81
CA THR A 29 22.73 -2.28 14.89
C THR A 29 23.75 -1.28 14.34
N HIS A 30 23.31 -0.29 13.53
CA HIS A 30 24.23 0.64 12.85
C HIS A 30 24.33 2.06 13.42
N ASN A 31 23.50 2.48 14.41
CA ASN A 31 23.42 3.89 14.81
C ASN A 31 23.51 4.13 16.32
N LYS A 32 24.64 3.78 16.94
CA LYS A 32 24.97 4.30 18.28
C LYS A 32 25.46 5.75 18.15
N GLY A 33 24.52 6.70 18.05
CA GLY A 33 24.81 8.14 18.11
C GLY A 33 23.96 9.04 17.20
N GLU A 34 23.25 8.48 16.23
CA GLU A 34 22.52 9.28 15.24
C GLU A 34 20.99 9.31 15.49
N TYR A 35 20.36 10.46 15.23
CA TYR A 35 18.90 10.60 15.38
C TYR A 35 18.14 9.66 14.43
N LYS A 36 17.11 8.98 14.97
CA LYS A 36 16.09 8.24 14.20
C LYS A 36 15.16 9.23 13.48
N ILE A 37 14.52 8.80 12.39
CA ILE A 37 13.56 9.64 11.63
C ILE A 37 12.39 10.15 12.49
N THR A 38 12.03 9.40 13.53
CA THR A 38 10.98 9.76 14.51
C THR A 38 11.45 10.79 15.55
N SER A 39 12.74 11.10 15.62
CA SER A 39 13.28 12.05 16.60
C SER A 39 13.25 13.47 16.06
N ILE A 40 12.51 14.36 16.72
CA ILE A 40 12.48 15.79 16.34
C ILE A 40 13.88 16.43 16.43
N ASN A 41 14.78 15.88 17.25
CA ASN A 41 16.11 16.41 17.48
C ASN A 41 16.99 16.38 16.22
N ILE A 42 16.55 15.70 15.16
CA ILE A 42 17.16 15.79 13.83
C ILE A 42 17.18 17.22 13.26
N TYR A 43 16.24 18.06 13.71
CA TYR A 43 16.17 19.48 13.36
C TYR A 43 16.92 20.36 14.37
N LYS A 44 17.54 19.79 15.41
CA LYS A 44 18.31 20.56 16.40
C LYS A 44 19.49 21.24 15.69
N ASN A 45 19.74 22.51 16.01
CA ASN A 45 20.75 23.37 15.38
C ASN A 45 20.49 23.69 13.89
N THR A 46 19.24 23.54 13.42
CA THR A 46 18.82 24.01 12.09
C THR A 46 17.96 25.28 12.23
N PRO A 47 17.82 26.10 11.17
CA PRO A 47 16.94 27.26 11.18
C PRO A 47 15.48 26.94 11.52
N VAL A 48 15.04 25.71 11.23
CA VAL A 48 13.66 25.26 11.43
C VAL A 48 13.39 24.72 12.84
N TRP A 49 14.37 24.73 13.76
CA TRP A 49 14.25 24.12 15.09
C TRP A 49 13.03 24.61 15.90
N GLN A 50 12.76 25.92 15.91
CA GLN A 50 11.61 26.47 16.64
C GLN A 50 10.28 26.01 16.04
N LEU A 51 10.20 25.93 14.70
CA LEU A 51 9.03 25.38 14.01
C LEU A 51 8.88 23.88 14.31
N ALA A 52 9.98 23.13 14.34
CA ALA A 52 10.00 21.71 14.66
C ALA A 52 9.46 21.42 16.08
N LEU A 53 9.84 22.24 17.07
CA LEU A 53 9.28 22.16 18.42
C LEU A 53 7.78 22.50 18.47
N ALA A 54 7.34 23.50 17.71
CA ALA A 54 5.91 23.84 17.61
C ALA A 54 5.12 22.67 16.99
N VAL A 55 5.65 22.06 15.92
CA VAL A 55 5.08 20.89 15.24
C VAL A 55 5.00 19.67 16.16
N LYS A 56 6.08 19.33 16.87
CA LYS A 56 6.09 18.21 17.81
C LYS A 56 5.02 18.33 18.90
N ASN A 57 4.79 19.55 19.38
CA ASN A 57 3.89 19.85 20.50
C ASN A 57 2.50 20.35 20.06
N GLU A 58 2.19 20.29 18.76
CA GLU A 58 0.90 20.67 18.16
C GLU A 58 0.46 22.11 18.51
N LYS A 59 1.43 23.02 18.56
CA LYS A 59 1.20 24.44 18.83
C LYS A 59 0.86 25.17 17.53
N THR A 60 -0.34 24.93 17.00
CA THR A 60 -0.81 25.45 15.70
C THR A 60 -0.67 26.97 15.58
N SER A 61 -1.03 27.76 16.59
CA SER A 61 -0.85 29.22 16.56
C SER A 61 0.62 29.65 16.47
N THR A 62 1.54 28.87 17.06
CA THR A 62 2.99 29.11 16.94
C THR A 62 3.50 28.71 15.56
N ILE A 63 3.00 27.60 14.99
CA ILE A 63 3.29 27.18 13.62
C ILE A 63 2.90 28.29 12.64
N GLU A 64 1.65 28.76 12.74
CA GLU A 64 1.09 29.82 11.90
C GLU A 64 1.88 31.13 12.02
N LYS A 65 2.23 31.54 13.24
CA LYS A 65 3.05 32.74 13.47
C LYS A 65 4.43 32.61 12.82
N ILE A 66 5.14 31.51 13.07
CA ILE A 66 6.49 31.31 12.50
C ILE A 66 6.42 31.23 10.97
N ALA A 67 5.42 30.53 10.43
CA ALA A 67 5.26 30.39 8.98
C ALA A 67 4.92 31.72 8.30
N LYS A 68 4.14 32.59 8.95
CA LYS A 68 3.87 33.94 8.46
C LYS A 68 5.13 34.80 8.42
N ASP A 69 5.95 34.73 9.46
CA ASP A 69 7.19 35.53 9.57
C ASP A 69 8.33 34.97 8.68
N LYS A 70 8.36 33.65 8.47
CA LYS A 70 9.44 32.90 7.80
C LYS A 70 8.89 31.75 6.93
N PRO A 71 8.18 32.04 5.84
CA PRO A 71 7.54 31.02 5.00
C PRO A 71 8.55 30.06 4.35
N GLU A 72 9.80 30.48 4.16
CA GLU A 72 10.89 29.65 3.60
C GLU A 72 11.19 28.40 4.44
N LEU A 73 10.80 28.37 5.72
CA LEU A 73 11.03 27.24 6.61
C LEU A 73 10.04 26.08 6.40
N LEU A 74 8.88 26.32 5.78
CA LEU A 74 7.79 25.33 5.65
C LEU A 74 8.18 24.06 4.87
N ASN A 75 9.13 24.22 3.95
CA ASN A 75 9.60 23.16 3.05
C ASN A 75 11.03 22.72 3.37
N TYR A 76 11.60 23.15 4.50
CA TYR A 76 12.93 22.74 4.93
C TYR A 76 12.99 21.21 5.08
N GLN A 77 13.98 20.59 4.43
CA GLN A 77 14.23 19.15 4.49
C GLN A 77 15.36 18.86 5.49
N ASP A 78 15.13 17.91 6.40
CA ASP A 78 16.16 17.51 7.36
C ASP A 78 17.43 16.98 6.65
N PRO A 79 18.64 17.23 7.20
CA PRO A 79 19.88 16.94 6.50
C PRO A 79 20.14 15.45 6.30
N LYS A 80 19.53 14.56 7.09
CA LYS A 80 19.81 13.12 7.07
C LYS A 80 18.85 12.38 6.16
N TYR A 81 17.54 12.48 6.40
CA TYR A 81 16.50 11.76 5.65
C TYR A 81 15.82 12.62 4.59
N GLY A 82 16.00 13.95 4.60
CA GLY A 82 15.31 14.85 3.68
C GLY A 82 13.81 15.01 3.96
N SER A 83 13.36 14.70 5.17
CA SER A 83 11.95 14.84 5.55
C SER A 83 11.62 16.32 5.78
N THR A 84 10.46 16.75 5.30
CA THR A 84 9.88 18.03 5.75
C THR A 84 9.18 17.83 7.09
N LEU A 85 8.87 18.94 7.78
CA LEU A 85 8.03 18.87 8.98
C LEU A 85 6.60 18.41 8.66
N LEU A 86 6.10 18.65 7.44
CA LEU A 86 4.82 18.09 7.00
C LEU A 86 4.90 16.56 6.96
N LEU A 87 5.88 15.99 6.24
CA LEU A 87 6.05 14.54 6.17
C LEU A 87 6.25 13.94 7.57
N TRP A 88 7.08 14.58 8.40
CA TRP A 88 7.32 14.16 9.77
C TRP A 88 6.03 14.16 10.61
N SER A 89 5.19 15.19 10.48
CA SER A 89 3.92 15.27 11.21
C SER A 89 2.95 14.16 10.80
N ILE A 90 2.92 13.74 9.53
CA ILE A 90 2.13 12.58 9.09
C ILE A 90 2.66 11.30 9.74
N GLY A 91 3.98 11.06 9.66
CA GLY A 91 4.60 9.85 10.22
C GLY A 91 4.49 9.76 11.75
N MET A 92 4.45 10.89 12.44
CA MET A 92 4.32 10.96 13.91
C MET A 92 2.87 11.19 14.38
N GLU A 93 1.92 11.10 13.46
CA GLU A 93 0.49 11.29 13.68
C GLU A 93 0.11 12.60 14.40
N LYS A 94 0.71 13.70 13.97
CA LYS A 94 0.45 15.07 14.44
C LYS A 94 -0.53 15.78 13.53
N TYR A 95 -1.81 15.42 13.60
CA TYR A 95 -2.84 15.85 12.66
C TYR A 95 -3.02 17.38 12.65
N GLU A 96 -3.10 17.98 13.83
CA GLU A 96 -3.29 19.42 14.01
C GLU A 96 -2.10 20.20 13.44
N SER A 97 -0.87 19.71 13.67
CA SER A 97 0.33 20.29 13.07
C SER A 97 0.37 20.11 11.56
N ALA A 98 0.02 18.93 11.03
CA ALA A 98 -0.01 18.66 9.60
C ALA A 98 -0.99 19.62 8.90
N GLU A 99 -2.20 19.78 9.45
CA GLU A 99 -3.18 20.71 8.92
C GLU A 99 -2.72 22.17 9.01
N ALA A 100 -2.12 22.60 10.11
CA ALA A 100 -1.59 23.96 10.26
C ALA A 100 -0.48 24.25 9.24
N LEU A 101 0.46 23.33 9.04
CA LEU A 101 1.53 23.44 8.05
C LEU A 101 0.96 23.56 6.62
N LEU A 102 -0.03 22.73 6.28
CA LEU A 102 -0.71 22.77 4.98
C LEU A 102 -1.47 24.09 4.77
N LYS A 103 -2.20 24.57 5.78
CA LYS A 103 -2.87 25.90 5.76
C LYS A 103 -1.87 27.03 5.51
N CYS A 104 -0.65 26.90 6.01
CA CYS A 104 0.42 27.88 5.81
C CYS A 104 1.14 27.76 4.46
N GLY A 105 0.84 26.74 3.64
CA GLY A 105 1.43 26.56 2.31
C GLY A 105 2.62 25.60 2.26
N SER A 106 2.79 24.70 3.24
CA SER A 106 3.72 23.57 3.06
C SER A 106 3.37 22.78 1.82
N ASN A 107 4.38 22.46 0.99
CA ASN A 107 4.21 21.68 -0.21
C ASN A 107 4.01 20.19 0.13
N PRO A 108 2.84 19.61 -0.17
CA PRO A 108 2.52 18.22 0.19
C PRO A 108 3.22 17.17 -0.67
N ASP A 109 3.92 17.59 -1.72
CA ASP A 109 4.56 16.69 -2.69
C ASP A 109 6.07 16.56 -2.50
N ILE A 110 6.68 17.19 -1.49
CA ILE A 110 8.13 17.05 -1.25
C ILE A 110 8.41 15.66 -0.70
N ALA A 111 9.11 14.85 -1.50
CA ALA A 111 9.56 13.53 -1.09
C ALA A 111 10.82 13.61 -0.23
N ARG A 112 10.94 12.72 0.75
CA ARG A 112 12.20 12.50 1.47
C ARG A 112 13.20 11.74 0.61
N LYS A 113 14.45 11.62 1.05
CA LYS A 113 15.56 11.05 0.24
C LYS A 113 15.32 9.64 -0.28
N ASN A 114 14.49 8.84 0.39
CA ASN A 114 14.18 7.49 -0.09
C ASN A 114 13.00 7.44 -1.08
N GLY A 115 12.45 8.59 -1.46
CA GLY A 115 11.36 8.70 -2.42
C GLY A 115 9.94 8.77 -1.86
N GLU A 116 9.73 8.68 -0.55
CA GLU A 116 8.39 8.78 0.04
C GLU A 116 7.89 10.21 0.09
N THR A 117 6.71 10.48 -0.48
CA THR A 117 5.92 11.69 -0.24
C THR A 117 5.06 11.55 1.01
N PRO A 118 4.56 12.66 1.60
CA PRO A 118 3.54 12.62 2.65
C PRO A 118 2.33 11.75 2.28
N LEU A 119 1.82 11.85 1.05
CA LEU A 119 0.65 11.10 0.60
C LEU A 119 0.96 9.61 0.45
N PHE A 120 2.14 9.27 -0.09
CA PHE A 120 2.59 7.89 -0.19
C PHE A 120 2.70 7.24 1.20
N LEU A 121 3.28 7.94 2.18
CA LEU A 121 3.35 7.46 3.56
C LEU A 121 1.95 7.27 4.18
N ALA A 122 1.06 8.25 4.03
CA ALA A 122 -0.30 8.22 4.58
C ALA A 122 -1.17 7.06 4.04
N ALA A 123 -0.90 6.61 2.81
CA ALA A 123 -1.61 5.49 2.19
C ALA A 123 -1.41 4.16 2.93
N LEU A 124 -0.29 3.99 3.65
CA LEU A 124 0.11 2.74 4.29
C LEU A 124 -0.06 2.79 5.83
N TYR A 125 1.01 3.11 6.57
CA TYR A 125 1.07 3.18 8.04
C TYR A 125 1.87 4.41 8.54
N SER A 126 1.86 4.66 9.85
CA SER A 126 2.65 5.72 10.50
C SER A 126 3.94 5.16 11.12
N TRP A 127 4.87 6.02 11.52
CA TRP A 127 6.14 5.55 12.14
C TRP A 127 6.02 5.19 13.62
N ILE A 128 4.87 5.43 14.24
CA ILE A 128 4.62 5.16 15.66
C ILE A 128 3.60 4.04 15.88
N ASP A 129 2.80 3.72 14.86
CA ASP A 129 1.87 2.60 14.87
C ASP A 129 2.25 1.63 13.75
N ASN A 130 2.45 0.37 14.12
CA ASN A 130 2.84 -0.67 13.18
C ASN A 130 1.61 -1.31 12.51
N ASP A 131 0.40 -0.98 12.98
CA ASP A 131 -0.84 -1.36 12.31
C ASP A 131 -1.24 -0.28 11.32
N ALA A 132 -1.52 -0.69 10.08
CA ALA A 132 -2.06 0.23 9.08
C ALA A 132 -3.42 0.74 9.54
N LYS A 133 -3.45 1.96 10.10
CA LYS A 133 -4.70 2.60 10.50
C LYS A 133 -5.58 2.74 9.27
N LYS A 134 -6.77 2.12 9.32
CA LYS A 134 -7.77 2.18 8.24
C LYS A 134 -8.34 3.59 8.03
N ASP A 135 -8.11 4.50 8.98
CA ASP A 135 -8.56 5.88 8.95
C ASP A 135 -7.93 6.66 7.78
N PRO A 136 -8.74 7.21 6.86
CA PRO A 136 -8.25 7.96 5.71
C PRO A 136 -7.94 9.44 6.03
N LYS A 137 -8.02 9.90 7.28
CA LYS A 137 -7.92 11.34 7.61
C LYS A 137 -6.68 12.02 7.04
N TYR A 138 -5.51 11.39 7.08
CA TYR A 138 -4.27 11.97 6.53
C TYR A 138 -4.26 11.98 5.01
N VAL A 139 -4.78 10.92 4.38
CA VAL A 139 -4.96 10.85 2.92
C VAL A 139 -5.89 11.98 2.47
N LYS A 140 -7.08 12.08 3.07
CA LYS A 140 -8.06 13.12 2.77
C LYS A 140 -7.53 14.53 3.04
N LEU A 141 -6.79 14.72 4.14
CA LEU A 141 -6.17 15.99 4.48
C LEU A 141 -5.18 16.42 3.39
N LEU A 142 -4.25 15.56 3.02
CA LEU A 142 -3.22 15.86 2.01
C LEU A 142 -3.84 16.14 0.64
N LEU A 143 -4.80 15.31 0.20
CA LEU A 143 -5.51 15.50 -1.06
C LEU A 143 -6.29 16.83 -1.10
N ARG A 144 -6.94 17.21 0.01
CA ARG A 144 -7.64 18.49 0.14
C ARG A 144 -6.72 19.70 -0.05
N TYR A 145 -5.44 19.57 0.29
CA TYR A 145 -4.43 20.61 0.10
C TYR A 145 -3.56 20.39 -1.14
N GLY A 146 -4.05 19.60 -2.12
CA GLY A 146 -3.44 19.51 -3.45
C GLY A 146 -2.26 18.54 -3.58
N ALA A 147 -2.10 17.59 -2.65
CA ALA A 147 -1.16 16.49 -2.85
C ALA A 147 -1.49 15.73 -4.14
N ASN A 148 -0.49 15.47 -4.97
CA ASN A 148 -0.67 14.77 -6.23
C ASN A 148 -0.83 13.26 -5.98
N PRO A 149 -1.99 12.65 -6.26
CA PRO A 149 -2.22 11.21 -6.04
C PRO A 149 -1.40 10.31 -6.97
N ASN A 150 -0.76 10.89 -7.98
CA ASN A 150 0.09 10.20 -8.96
C ASN A 150 1.58 10.49 -8.77
N LYS A 151 1.97 11.11 -7.63
CA LYS A 151 3.39 11.26 -7.30
C LYS A 151 3.92 9.95 -6.70
N ASN A 152 4.45 9.14 -7.58
CA ASN A 152 4.90 7.79 -7.27
C ASN A 152 6.17 7.78 -6.41
N TYR A 153 6.31 6.69 -5.66
CA TYR A 153 7.47 6.41 -4.86
C TYR A 153 8.74 6.36 -5.72
N VAL A 154 9.76 7.15 -5.40
CA VAL A 154 10.99 7.20 -6.22
C VAL A 154 11.86 5.94 -6.01
N GLY A 155 11.81 5.33 -4.83
CA GLY A 155 12.67 4.20 -4.50
C GLY A 155 13.99 4.59 -3.83
N SER A 156 14.60 3.60 -3.20
CA SER A 156 15.98 3.61 -2.75
C SER A 156 16.54 2.20 -2.89
N ASP A 157 17.86 2.05 -3.02
CA ASP A 157 18.54 0.76 -3.27
C ASP A 157 18.20 -0.35 -2.26
N SER A 158 17.73 0.01 -1.07
CA SER A 158 17.36 -0.90 0.01
C SER A 158 15.84 -1.03 0.25
N SER A 159 15.00 -0.54 -0.66
CA SER A 159 13.55 -0.60 -0.51
C SER A 159 12.96 -1.95 -0.91
N VAL A 160 12.05 -2.46 -0.10
CA VAL A 160 11.21 -3.63 -0.43
C VAL A 160 10.03 -3.25 -1.33
N THR A 161 9.68 -1.96 -1.37
CA THR A 161 8.68 -1.41 -2.27
C THR A 161 9.33 -1.15 -3.61
N GLU A 162 8.68 -1.56 -4.69
CA GLU A 162 9.16 -1.30 -6.04
C GLU A 162 9.27 0.21 -6.30
N PRO A 163 10.41 0.71 -6.80
CA PRO A 163 10.47 2.05 -7.37
C PRO A 163 9.36 2.26 -8.41
N GLY A 164 8.69 3.40 -8.32
CA GLY A 164 7.54 3.72 -9.15
C GLY A 164 6.20 3.26 -8.60
N SER A 165 6.11 2.55 -7.46
CA SER A 165 4.81 2.25 -6.84
C SER A 165 3.99 3.53 -6.57
N SER A 166 2.71 3.51 -6.94
CA SER A 166 1.81 4.64 -6.72
C SER A 166 1.24 4.67 -5.29
N PRO A 167 0.78 5.83 -4.79
CA PRO A 167 0.00 5.89 -3.55
C PRO A 167 -1.22 4.95 -3.56
N LEU A 168 -1.87 4.75 -4.72
CA LEU A 168 -3.00 3.85 -4.87
C LEU A 168 -2.61 2.39 -4.59
N MET A 169 -1.50 1.92 -5.18
CA MET A 169 -0.95 0.58 -4.90
C MET A 169 -0.61 0.43 -3.42
N ASN A 170 0.02 1.43 -2.83
CA ASN A 170 0.44 1.41 -1.42
C ASN A 170 -0.73 1.43 -0.43
N SER A 171 -1.94 1.77 -0.89
CA SER A 171 -3.15 1.81 -0.05
C SER A 171 -3.85 0.45 0.12
N ILE A 172 -3.52 -0.52 -0.74
CA ILE A 172 -4.18 -1.83 -0.76
C ILE A 172 -3.91 -2.58 0.55
N GLY A 173 -4.96 -3.11 1.16
CA GLY A 173 -4.90 -3.76 2.47
C GLY A 173 -4.82 -2.80 3.66
N CYS A 174 -4.67 -1.49 3.44
CA CYS A 174 -4.42 -0.50 4.51
C CYS A 174 -5.64 0.34 4.89
N GLY A 175 -6.81 0.00 4.38
CA GLY A 175 -8.09 0.67 4.61
C GLY A 175 -8.75 1.07 3.31
N ILE A 176 -9.89 0.44 2.97
CA ILE A 176 -10.58 0.67 1.70
C ILE A 176 -10.93 2.15 1.46
N GLU A 177 -11.22 2.90 2.52
CA GLU A 177 -11.52 4.32 2.43
C GLU A 177 -10.32 5.18 2.00
N LYS A 178 -9.08 4.71 2.23
CA LYS A 178 -7.88 5.34 1.65
C LYS A 178 -7.83 5.13 0.15
N THR A 179 -8.04 3.90 -0.30
CA THR A 179 -8.08 3.55 -1.73
C THR A 179 -9.17 4.34 -2.45
N LYS A 180 -10.38 4.42 -1.87
CA LYS A 180 -11.48 5.23 -2.42
C LYS A 180 -11.10 6.70 -2.53
N ALA A 181 -10.56 7.29 -1.46
CA ALA A 181 -10.17 8.71 -1.46
C ALA A 181 -9.11 9.02 -2.54
N LEU A 182 -8.14 8.13 -2.74
CA LEU A 182 -7.12 8.28 -3.79
C LEU A 182 -7.73 8.21 -5.20
N VAL A 183 -8.60 7.24 -5.45
CA VAL A 183 -9.30 7.12 -6.74
C VAL A 183 -10.19 8.33 -7.01
N GLU A 184 -10.95 8.78 -6.01
CA GLU A 184 -11.81 9.97 -6.10
C GLU A 184 -11.02 11.25 -6.37
N ALA A 185 -9.77 11.33 -5.89
CA ALA A 185 -8.88 12.44 -6.16
C ALA A 185 -8.12 12.34 -7.50
N GLY A 186 -8.37 11.31 -8.31
CA GLY A 186 -7.78 11.16 -9.64
C GLY A 186 -6.48 10.36 -9.69
N ALA A 187 -6.26 9.44 -8.73
CA ALA A 187 -5.22 8.42 -8.89
C ALA A 187 -5.45 7.60 -10.18
N ASP A 188 -4.40 7.40 -10.98
CA ASP A 188 -4.46 6.59 -12.19
C ASP A 188 -4.61 5.10 -11.82
N ILE A 189 -5.82 4.61 -12.03
CA ILE A 189 -6.24 3.24 -11.71
C ILE A 189 -5.46 2.21 -12.54
N ASN A 190 -5.02 2.58 -13.73
CA ASN A 190 -4.34 1.71 -14.68
C ASN A 190 -2.83 1.95 -14.77
N TYR A 191 -2.28 2.80 -13.89
CA TYR A 191 -0.85 3.02 -13.82
C TYR A 191 -0.12 1.69 -13.55
N LYS A 192 1.03 1.54 -14.23
CA LYS A 192 1.90 0.36 -14.14
C LYS A 192 3.27 0.76 -13.67
N THR A 193 3.82 -0.01 -12.74
CA THR A 193 5.24 0.06 -12.41
C THR A 193 6.11 -0.50 -13.54
N GLN A 194 7.43 -0.44 -13.39
CA GLN A 194 8.36 -0.97 -14.40
C GLN A 194 8.22 -2.48 -14.59
N THR A 195 7.86 -3.22 -13.53
CA THR A 195 7.56 -4.66 -13.62
C THR A 195 6.14 -4.96 -14.12
N GLY A 196 5.34 -3.93 -14.40
CA GLY A 196 3.98 -4.07 -14.92
C GLY A 196 2.90 -4.21 -13.85
N THR A 197 3.26 -4.08 -12.57
CA THR A 197 2.32 -4.18 -11.44
C THR A 197 1.30 -3.05 -11.49
N THR A 198 0.01 -3.35 -11.31
CA THR A 198 -1.11 -2.38 -11.16
C THR A 198 -1.74 -2.46 -9.77
N ALA A 199 -2.50 -1.43 -9.35
CA ALA A 199 -3.25 -1.49 -8.09
C ALA A 199 -4.30 -2.62 -8.06
N ALA A 200 -4.90 -2.96 -9.21
CA ALA A 200 -5.83 -4.07 -9.30
C ALA A 200 -5.13 -5.43 -9.12
N GLN A 201 -3.90 -5.57 -9.63
CA GLN A 201 -3.09 -6.77 -9.43
C GLN A 201 -2.69 -6.94 -7.97
N GLU A 202 -2.24 -5.88 -7.31
CA GLU A 202 -1.99 -5.87 -5.87
C GLU A 202 -3.24 -6.27 -5.08
N ALA A 203 -4.42 -5.73 -5.45
CA ALA A 203 -5.69 -6.07 -4.80
C ALA A 203 -6.13 -7.52 -4.99
N LEU A 204 -5.77 -8.17 -6.10
CA LEU A 204 -6.03 -9.58 -6.33
C LEU A 204 -5.10 -10.49 -5.53
N LEU A 205 -3.86 -10.04 -5.30
CA LEU A 205 -2.85 -10.75 -4.53
C LEU A 205 -2.97 -10.54 -3.01
N ALA A 206 -3.63 -9.45 -2.59
CA ALA A 206 -3.87 -9.17 -1.18
C ALA A 206 -4.80 -10.23 -0.54
N ASP A 207 -4.42 -10.70 0.66
CA ASP A 207 -5.12 -11.74 1.43
C ASP A 207 -6.65 -11.54 1.39
N GLU A 208 -7.37 -12.50 0.76
CA GLU A 208 -8.83 -12.77 0.72
C GLU A 208 -9.81 -11.61 0.99
N THR A 209 -9.45 -10.39 0.61
CA THR A 209 -10.25 -9.19 0.82
C THR A 209 -10.72 -8.70 -0.55
N PRO A 210 -11.74 -9.36 -1.14
CA PRO A 210 -12.18 -9.07 -2.49
C PRO A 210 -12.67 -7.64 -2.64
N GLU A 211 -12.95 -6.92 -1.54
CA GLU A 211 -13.43 -5.55 -1.53
C GLU A 211 -12.55 -4.58 -2.34
N TYR A 212 -11.21 -4.67 -2.24
CA TYR A 212 -10.31 -3.78 -3.00
C TYR A 212 -10.37 -4.10 -4.50
N ALA A 213 -10.27 -5.39 -4.85
CA ALA A 213 -10.33 -5.84 -6.23
C ALA A 213 -11.71 -5.53 -6.84
N TYR A 214 -12.78 -5.75 -6.09
CA TYR A 214 -14.15 -5.42 -6.46
C TYR A 214 -14.31 -3.93 -6.75
N TYR A 215 -13.84 -3.07 -5.85
CA TYR A 215 -13.86 -1.63 -6.05
C TYR A 215 -13.12 -1.23 -7.33
N LEU A 216 -11.88 -1.66 -7.50
CA LEU A 216 -11.05 -1.26 -8.63
C LEU A 216 -11.54 -1.85 -9.96
N ILE A 217 -11.83 -3.14 -10.00
CA ILE A 217 -12.13 -3.90 -11.23
C ILE A 217 -13.58 -3.71 -11.61
N VAL A 218 -14.52 -3.98 -10.69
CA VAL A 218 -15.96 -3.96 -11.00
C VAL A 218 -16.50 -2.54 -11.00
N GLN A 219 -16.25 -1.76 -9.93
CA GLN A 219 -16.84 -0.42 -9.80
C GLN A 219 -16.09 0.65 -10.59
N LYS A 220 -14.76 0.52 -10.68
CA LYS A 220 -13.91 1.50 -11.36
C LYS A 220 -13.33 1.05 -12.70
N LYS A 221 -13.68 -0.17 -13.15
CA LYS A 221 -13.33 -0.68 -14.48
C LYS A 221 -11.83 -0.69 -14.75
N ALA A 222 -11.02 -1.02 -13.74
CA ALA A 222 -9.60 -1.26 -13.91
C ALA A 222 -9.36 -2.35 -14.98
N LYS A 223 -8.32 -2.14 -15.79
CA LYS A 223 -7.89 -3.09 -16.81
C LYS A 223 -7.17 -4.27 -16.15
N VAL A 224 -7.58 -5.50 -16.48
CA VAL A 224 -7.07 -6.72 -15.83
C VAL A 224 -6.55 -7.81 -16.80
N THR A 225 -6.54 -7.52 -18.10
CA THR A 225 -6.18 -8.50 -19.14
C THR A 225 -4.70 -8.54 -19.48
N ASP A 226 -3.91 -7.62 -18.93
CA ASP A 226 -2.48 -7.60 -19.18
C ASP A 226 -1.81 -8.77 -18.46
N PRO A 227 -0.93 -9.52 -19.15
CA PRO A 227 -0.23 -10.64 -18.53
C PRO A 227 0.66 -10.14 -17.39
N TYR A 228 0.71 -10.93 -16.32
CA TYR A 228 1.56 -10.64 -15.17
C TYR A 228 2.89 -11.35 -15.33
N HIS A 229 3.99 -10.61 -15.22
CA HIS A 229 5.34 -11.13 -15.27
C HIS A 229 5.82 -11.39 -13.84
N ARG A 230 5.78 -12.65 -13.40
CA ARG A 230 6.23 -13.03 -12.06
C ARG A 230 7.76 -12.86 -11.99
N ARG A 231 8.26 -12.20 -10.95
CA ARG A 231 9.68 -11.83 -10.79
C ARG A 231 10.62 -13.04 -10.64
N GLU A 232 10.09 -14.17 -10.20
CA GLU A 232 10.84 -15.41 -9.94
C GLU A 232 10.10 -16.59 -10.57
N ASN A 233 10.80 -17.33 -11.43
CA ASN A 233 10.36 -18.61 -11.93
C ASN A 233 10.51 -19.62 -10.80
N PHE A 234 9.42 -20.23 -10.35
CA PHE A 234 9.53 -21.42 -9.52
C PHE A 234 10.11 -22.56 -10.36
N GLU A 235 10.95 -23.41 -9.75
CA GLU A 235 11.57 -24.55 -10.45
C GLU A 235 10.49 -25.39 -11.17
N GLY A 236 10.54 -25.40 -12.50
CA GLY A 236 9.63 -26.17 -13.36
C GLY A 236 8.62 -25.36 -14.17
N GLU A 237 8.53 -24.04 -14.00
CA GLU A 237 7.68 -23.16 -14.83
C GLU A 237 8.49 -22.46 -15.94
N ASP A 238 7.94 -22.38 -17.16
CA ASP A 238 8.59 -21.69 -18.29
C ASP A 238 8.64 -20.18 -18.00
N PRO A 239 9.83 -19.53 -18.02
CA PRO A 239 9.98 -18.08 -17.85
C PRO A 239 9.11 -17.22 -18.77
N ASN A 240 8.66 -17.78 -19.90
CA ASN A 240 7.83 -17.13 -20.89
C ASN A 240 6.34 -17.42 -20.72
N ASP A 241 5.96 -18.29 -19.78
CA ASP A 241 4.56 -18.62 -19.55
C ASP A 241 3.82 -17.43 -18.96
N LYS A 242 2.79 -16.97 -19.66
CA LYS A 242 2.06 -15.77 -19.28
C LYS A 242 1.12 -16.13 -18.15
N PHE A 243 1.43 -15.68 -16.94
CA PHE A 243 0.49 -15.80 -15.83
C PHE A 243 -0.62 -14.75 -15.95
N PHE A 244 -1.86 -15.20 -16.14
CA PHE A 244 -3.01 -14.30 -16.15
C PHE A 244 -3.64 -14.20 -14.75
N MET A 245 -3.95 -12.98 -14.34
CA MET A 245 -4.51 -12.65 -13.03
C MET A 245 -5.85 -13.34 -12.74
N VAL A 246 -6.60 -13.71 -13.79
CA VAL A 246 -7.84 -14.50 -13.66
C VAL A 246 -7.62 -15.84 -12.96
N ASN A 247 -6.42 -16.43 -13.05
CA ASN A 247 -6.08 -17.68 -12.36
C ASN A 247 -6.08 -17.54 -10.83
N ILE A 248 -5.74 -16.36 -10.28
CA ILE A 248 -5.72 -16.12 -8.83
C ILE A 248 -7.10 -16.28 -8.22
N LEU A 249 -8.15 -15.96 -8.97
CA LEU A 249 -9.53 -16.12 -8.50
C LEU A 249 -9.84 -17.58 -8.16
N ARG A 250 -9.09 -18.57 -8.68
CA ARG A 250 -9.27 -19.99 -8.30
C ARG A 250 -8.86 -20.26 -6.85
N ASP A 251 -7.99 -19.46 -6.27
CA ASP A 251 -7.56 -19.59 -4.87
C ASP A 251 -8.54 -18.96 -3.88
N TRP A 252 -9.44 -18.11 -4.35
CA TRP A 252 -10.46 -17.43 -3.55
C TRP A 252 -11.66 -18.34 -3.28
N VAL A 253 -11.52 -19.20 -2.27
CA VAL A 253 -12.56 -20.15 -1.86
C VAL A 253 -13.39 -19.55 -0.73
N PHE A 254 -14.56 -19.00 -1.07
CA PHE A 254 -15.55 -18.45 -0.14
C PHE A 254 -16.76 -19.38 0.02
N ALA A 255 -17.53 -19.18 1.09
CA ALA A 255 -18.81 -19.87 1.24
C ALA A 255 -19.78 -19.43 0.13
N LEU A 256 -20.49 -20.38 -0.48
CA LEU A 256 -21.53 -20.11 -1.47
C LEU A 256 -22.52 -19.07 -0.94
N ASP A 257 -22.91 -18.16 -1.84
CA ASP A 257 -23.84 -17.05 -1.58
C ASP A 257 -23.39 -16.03 -0.53
N SER A 258 -22.17 -16.16 0.02
CA SER A 258 -21.57 -15.13 0.88
C SER A 258 -21.35 -13.83 0.10
N LYS A 259 -21.18 -12.73 0.84
CA LYS A 259 -20.87 -11.42 0.25
C LYS A 259 -19.59 -11.49 -0.60
N GLU A 260 -18.56 -12.15 -0.08
CA GLU A 260 -17.25 -12.33 -0.72
C GLU A 260 -17.36 -13.20 -1.96
N TYR A 261 -18.16 -14.26 -1.92
CA TYR A 261 -18.44 -15.09 -3.09
C TYR A 261 -19.13 -14.29 -4.19
N LYS A 262 -20.15 -13.50 -3.86
CA LYS A 262 -20.85 -12.64 -4.83
C LYS A 262 -19.91 -11.61 -5.45
N MET A 263 -19.10 -10.93 -4.63
CA MET A 263 -18.08 -9.99 -5.11
C MET A 263 -17.08 -10.67 -6.05
N LYS A 264 -16.61 -11.86 -5.70
CA LYS A 264 -15.73 -12.66 -6.56
C LYS A 264 -16.40 -12.97 -7.90
N MET A 265 -17.66 -13.40 -7.91
CA MET A 265 -18.34 -13.73 -9.16
C MET A 265 -18.56 -12.50 -10.05
N GLU A 266 -18.85 -11.33 -9.46
CA GLU A 266 -18.90 -10.07 -10.22
C GLU A 266 -17.51 -9.68 -10.79
N ILE A 267 -16.43 -9.96 -10.06
CA ILE A 267 -15.07 -9.79 -10.59
C ILE A 267 -14.83 -10.76 -11.76
N VAL A 268 -15.23 -12.03 -11.64
CA VAL A 268 -15.16 -13.02 -12.72
C VAL A 268 -15.89 -12.54 -13.98
N ASP A 269 -17.11 -12.01 -13.81
CA ASP A 269 -17.91 -11.48 -14.93
C ASP A 269 -17.21 -10.29 -15.59
N GLU A 270 -16.58 -9.41 -14.81
CA GLU A 270 -15.81 -8.28 -15.34
C GLU A 270 -14.53 -8.73 -16.07
N PHE A 271 -13.84 -9.76 -15.59
CA PHE A 271 -12.73 -10.39 -16.32
C PHE A 271 -13.20 -10.95 -17.67
N ALA A 272 -14.32 -11.68 -17.67
CA ALA A 272 -14.91 -12.24 -18.90
C ALA A 272 -15.32 -11.13 -19.88
N ARG A 273 -15.89 -10.03 -19.39
CA ARG A 273 -16.21 -8.84 -20.20
C ARG A 273 -14.98 -8.24 -20.89
N GLN A 274 -13.81 -8.31 -20.25
CA GLN A 274 -12.54 -7.86 -20.81
C GLN A 274 -11.85 -8.95 -21.68
N GLY A 275 -12.44 -10.14 -21.81
CA GLY A 275 -11.93 -11.23 -22.67
C GLY A 275 -11.01 -12.23 -21.95
N ALA A 276 -10.97 -12.21 -20.62
CA ALA A 276 -10.23 -13.18 -19.81
C ALA A 276 -11.21 -14.15 -19.12
N ASN A 277 -11.29 -15.38 -19.63
CA ASN A 277 -12.31 -16.32 -19.21
C ASN A 277 -11.86 -17.19 -18.04
N TYR A 278 -12.46 -16.97 -16.86
CA TYR A 278 -12.18 -17.74 -15.67
C TYR A 278 -12.53 -19.21 -15.81
N ARG A 279 -13.59 -19.56 -16.55
CA ARG A 279 -14.05 -20.96 -16.69
C ARG A 279 -13.03 -21.87 -17.40
N ASP A 280 -12.15 -21.28 -18.21
CA ASP A 280 -11.10 -22.01 -18.94
C ASP A 280 -9.85 -22.28 -18.08
N THR A 281 -9.77 -21.66 -16.90
CA THR A 281 -8.64 -21.83 -15.96
C THR A 281 -8.76 -23.11 -15.15
N LYS A 282 -7.61 -23.72 -14.84
CA LYS A 282 -7.53 -24.96 -14.05
C LYS A 282 -7.74 -24.68 -12.56
N ILE A 283 -8.55 -25.50 -11.90
CA ILE A 283 -8.64 -25.54 -10.44
C ILE A 283 -7.41 -26.26 -9.91
N ASN A 284 -6.59 -25.60 -9.10
CA ASN A 284 -5.40 -26.21 -8.52
C ASN A 284 -5.74 -27.07 -7.29
N ASP A 285 -4.83 -27.99 -6.93
CA ASP A 285 -5.03 -28.93 -5.82
C ASP A 285 -5.25 -28.26 -4.46
N ARG A 286 -4.64 -27.09 -4.25
CA ARG A 286 -4.79 -26.31 -3.01
C ARG A 286 -6.22 -25.80 -2.87
N ALA A 287 -6.73 -25.15 -3.90
CA ALA A 287 -8.12 -24.67 -3.96
C ALA A 287 -9.09 -25.85 -3.81
N LEU A 288 -8.87 -26.94 -4.55
CA LEU A 288 -9.68 -28.16 -4.47
C LEU A 288 -9.71 -28.75 -3.04
N GLY A 289 -8.55 -28.80 -2.38
CA GLY A 289 -8.46 -29.26 -0.99
C GLY A 289 -9.24 -28.39 -0.02
N ARG A 290 -9.19 -27.05 -0.19
CA ARG A 290 -9.98 -26.10 0.61
C ARG A 290 -11.48 -26.27 0.36
N ILE A 291 -11.89 -26.42 -0.89
CA ILE A 291 -13.30 -26.65 -1.27
C ILE A 291 -13.81 -27.93 -0.61
N LYS A 292 -13.07 -29.05 -0.74
CA LYS A 292 -13.42 -30.33 -0.12
C LYS A 292 -13.52 -30.25 1.40
N LYS A 293 -12.74 -29.38 2.05
CA LYS A 293 -12.82 -29.16 3.49
C LYS A 293 -14.06 -28.36 3.89
N LEU A 294 -14.46 -27.37 3.10
CA LEU A 294 -15.65 -26.54 3.36
C LEU A 294 -16.96 -27.25 2.99
N TYR A 295 -16.92 -28.10 1.96
CA TYR A 295 -18.07 -28.81 1.39
C TYR A 295 -17.77 -30.32 1.25
N PRO A 296 -17.54 -31.06 2.36
CA PRO A 296 -17.11 -32.45 2.28
C PRO A 296 -18.06 -33.37 1.52
N ASN A 297 -19.36 -33.06 1.53
CA ASN A 297 -20.40 -33.86 0.88
C ASN A 297 -20.85 -33.31 -0.47
N ASP A 298 -20.56 -32.04 -0.78
CA ASP A 298 -21.13 -31.31 -1.94
C ASP A 298 -20.07 -30.54 -2.76
N TRP A 299 -18.79 -30.87 -2.60
CA TRP A 299 -17.69 -30.16 -3.26
C TRP A 299 -17.76 -30.24 -4.79
N GLU A 300 -18.32 -31.31 -5.35
CA GLU A 300 -18.52 -31.45 -6.80
C GLU A 300 -19.54 -30.45 -7.33
N ASP A 301 -20.62 -30.20 -6.58
CA ASP A 301 -21.63 -29.21 -6.92
C ASP A 301 -21.12 -27.79 -6.71
N TYR A 302 -20.26 -27.58 -5.72
CA TYR A 302 -19.50 -26.34 -5.58
C TYR A 302 -18.67 -26.07 -6.83
N ILE A 303 -17.89 -27.04 -7.33
CA ILE A 303 -17.04 -26.87 -8.52
C ILE A 303 -17.82 -26.54 -9.79
N LYS A 304 -19.04 -27.06 -9.97
CA LYS A 304 -19.88 -26.70 -11.12
C LYS A 304 -20.26 -25.21 -11.12
N LYS A 305 -20.52 -24.66 -9.93
CA LYS A 305 -20.88 -23.24 -9.74
C LYS A 305 -19.65 -22.33 -9.69
N TYR A 306 -18.53 -22.86 -9.19
CA TYR A 306 -17.24 -22.21 -8.98
C TYR A 306 -16.36 -22.18 -10.23
#